data_AF-A0A315DNI0-F1
#
_entry.id   AF-A0A315DNI0-F1
#
_cell.length_a   1.000
_cell.length_b   1.000
_cell.length_c   1.000
_cell.angle_alpha   90.00
_cell.angle_beta   90.00
_cell.angle_gamma   90.00
#
_symmetry.space_group_name_H-M   'P 1'
#
loop_
_entity.id
_entity.type
_entity.pdbx_description
1 polymer ?
#
loop_
_entity_poly.entity_id
_entity_poly.type
_entity_poly.pdbx_seq_one_letter_code
_entity_poly.pdbx_strand_id
1 'polypeptide(L)'
;MERIEPFPLIELSGAPRSRGLQYGTQARDRIRRSVALYAGGATQESSPEQVRRLATSFLPQIEAFDPLYLEEMRGMAEGAGVELADIALVNARTEILRLTQPPPKITVPDKEPDGCTGAVLLPQVTASGRLLHGQNWDWRKECADTGVVLRIRRDDGPDILTFTEAGGLARSGMNAAGIAVTANYLSSDRDYTQKGVPLALIRRKLLETEHVAIAMRTVYCTPKSTSNNLMISHAGGFALNFECAPDETFLVHPQDGMLVHANHFQSAVALGKLKDMGIQTTPDSLYRDVRVRELLNKDLGHLTLDHLRQAFFDDFATPWSVCRPPRLTLESNLSATVAMLLMDPARGHLEIAPLPAINRQFTRYTLDMQASVLQYAHERQS
;
A
#
# COMPACT_ATOMS: atom_id res chain seq x y z
N MET A 1 23.49 -14.32 10.72
CA MET A 1 22.43 -13.51 10.09
C MET A 1 21.39 -13.23 11.14
N GLU A 2 21.05 -11.96 11.36
CA GLU A 2 19.95 -11.58 12.25
C GLU A 2 18.65 -12.21 11.74
N ARG A 3 17.86 -12.82 12.62
CA ARG A 3 16.62 -13.51 12.21
C ARG A 3 15.58 -12.44 11.86
N ILE A 4 15.15 -12.41 10.61
CA ILE A 4 14.10 -11.48 10.17
C ILE A 4 12.76 -12.04 10.61
N GLU A 5 12.12 -11.37 11.56
CA GLU A 5 10.84 -11.79 12.14
C GLU A 5 9.67 -11.52 11.19
N PRO A 6 8.62 -12.36 11.19
CA PRO A 6 7.39 -12.07 10.48
C PRO A 6 6.66 -10.85 11.06
N PHE A 7 5.82 -10.21 10.26
CA PHE A 7 4.95 -9.13 10.74
C PHE A 7 3.90 -9.69 11.71
N PRO A 8 3.71 -9.10 12.90
CA PRO A 8 2.73 -9.64 13.85
C PRO A 8 1.32 -9.42 13.33
N LEU A 9 0.47 -10.44 13.53
CA LEU A 9 -0.96 -10.34 13.33
C LEU A 9 -1.60 -9.72 14.58
N ILE A 10 -2.41 -8.69 14.37
CA ILE A 10 -3.18 -8.01 15.41
C ILE A 10 -4.66 -8.17 15.09
N GLU A 11 -5.38 -8.78 16.01
CA GLU A 11 -6.83 -8.95 15.87
C GLU A 11 -7.55 -7.80 16.57
N LEU A 12 -8.52 -7.25 15.85
CA LEU A 12 -9.23 -6.04 16.20
C LEU A 12 -10.73 -6.25 16.02
N SER A 13 -11.53 -5.80 16.96
CA SER A 13 -13.00 -5.91 16.89
C SER A 13 -13.71 -4.80 17.66
N GLY A 14 -15.02 -4.66 17.42
CA GLY A 14 -15.87 -3.70 18.11
C GLY A 14 -15.80 -2.28 17.56
N ALA A 15 -16.35 -1.33 18.34
CA ALA A 15 -16.49 0.07 17.94
C ALA A 15 -15.13 0.74 17.66
N PRO A 16 -15.07 1.77 16.78
CA PRO A 16 -13.82 2.38 16.31
C PRO A 16 -12.84 2.74 17.43
N ARG A 17 -13.29 3.42 18.49
CA ARG A 17 -12.42 3.81 19.62
C ARG A 17 -11.87 2.62 20.40
N SER A 18 -12.67 1.57 20.63
CA SER A 18 -12.23 0.33 21.30
C SER A 18 -11.23 -0.43 20.43
N ARG A 19 -11.50 -0.56 19.13
CA ARG A 19 -10.57 -1.12 18.16
C ARG A 19 -9.25 -0.36 18.14
N GLY A 20 -9.31 0.97 18.15
CA GLY A 20 -8.15 1.83 18.28
C GLY A 20 -7.33 1.51 19.53
N LEU A 21 -7.99 1.42 20.69
CA LEU A 21 -7.33 1.10 21.97
C LEU A 21 -6.67 -0.28 21.94
N GLN A 22 -7.35 -1.29 21.39
CA GLN A 22 -6.79 -2.64 21.19
C GLN A 22 -5.53 -2.59 20.32
N TYR A 23 -5.58 -1.88 19.20
CA TYR A 23 -4.45 -1.75 18.29
C TYR A 23 -3.28 -1.01 18.94
N GLY A 24 -3.55 0.15 19.54
CA GLY A 24 -2.56 0.94 20.27
C GLY A 24 -1.85 0.15 21.36
N THR A 25 -2.61 -0.66 22.10
CA THR A 25 -2.06 -1.50 23.19
C THR A 25 -1.19 -2.63 22.64
N GLN A 26 -1.69 -3.39 21.65
CA GLN A 26 -0.99 -4.56 21.09
C GLN A 26 0.25 -4.16 20.27
N ALA A 27 0.23 -3.00 19.61
CA ALA A 27 1.31 -2.52 18.76
C ALA A 27 2.16 -1.40 19.39
N ARG A 28 2.03 -1.14 20.69
CA ARG A 28 2.62 0.03 21.38
C ARG A 28 4.05 0.34 20.94
N ASP A 29 4.94 -0.65 21.03
CA ASP A 29 6.37 -0.45 20.71
C ASP A 29 6.60 -0.23 19.21
N ARG A 30 5.85 -0.93 18.35
CA ARG A 30 5.91 -0.72 16.89
C ARG A 30 5.38 0.66 16.50
N ILE A 31 4.29 1.12 17.10
CA ILE A 31 3.73 2.47 16.89
C ILE A 31 4.76 3.52 17.28
N ARG A 32 5.38 3.40 18.46
CA ARG A 32 6.44 4.33 18.90
C ARG A 32 7.62 4.35 17.94
N ARG A 33 8.01 3.19 17.39
CA ARG A 33 9.04 3.11 16.34
C ARG A 33 8.60 3.78 15.04
N SER A 34 7.38 3.56 14.55
CA SER A 34 6.84 4.28 13.39
C SER A 34 6.87 5.80 13.61
N VAL A 35 6.41 6.25 14.77
CA VAL A 35 6.41 7.67 15.14
C VAL A 35 7.83 8.22 15.17
N ALA A 36 8.76 7.54 15.83
CA ALA A 36 10.17 7.97 15.87
C ALA A 36 10.80 8.03 14.47
N LEU A 37 10.45 7.09 13.59
CA LEU A 37 10.95 7.04 12.22
C LEU A 37 10.54 8.28 11.41
N TYR A 38 9.30 8.76 11.59
CA TYR A 38 8.74 9.87 10.83
C TYR A 38 8.90 11.23 11.51
N ALA A 39 8.84 11.28 12.85
CA ALA A 39 9.12 12.49 13.62
C ALA A 39 10.63 12.81 13.63
N GLY A 40 11.47 11.77 13.68
CA GLY A 40 12.93 11.87 13.55
C GLY A 40 13.41 12.10 12.11
N GLY A 41 12.50 12.06 11.13
CA GLY A 41 12.72 12.54 9.77
C GLY A 41 12.76 14.07 9.65
N ALA A 42 12.88 14.78 10.77
CA ALA A 42 13.38 16.14 10.85
C ALA A 42 14.74 16.21 10.12
N THR A 43 14.68 16.49 8.82
CA THR A 43 15.84 16.88 8.02
C THR A 43 16.46 18.13 8.65
N GLN A 44 17.63 18.58 8.18
CA GLN A 44 18.19 19.87 8.58
C GLN A 44 17.23 21.07 8.37
N GLU A 45 16.09 20.86 7.71
CA GLU A 45 15.16 21.89 7.24
C GLU A 45 13.78 21.85 7.93
N SER A 46 13.45 20.81 8.71
CA SER A 46 12.16 20.74 9.42
C SER A 46 12.30 20.34 10.89
N SER A 47 11.76 21.16 11.80
CA SER A 47 11.76 20.87 13.24
C SER A 47 10.66 19.85 13.61
N PRO A 48 10.84 19.06 14.68
CA PRO A 48 9.79 18.17 15.19
C PRO A 48 8.45 18.90 15.43
N GLU A 49 8.48 20.18 15.83
CA GLU A 49 7.31 21.01 16.01
C GLU A 49 6.62 21.35 14.67
N GLN A 50 7.38 21.56 13.59
CA GLN A 50 6.80 21.75 12.25
C GLN A 50 6.08 20.48 11.78
N VAL A 51 6.70 19.32 11.93
CA VAL A 51 6.09 18.02 11.59
C VAL A 51 4.80 17.82 12.39
N ARG A 52 4.85 18.06 13.70
CA ARG A 52 3.67 17.97 14.58
C ARG A 52 2.56 18.93 14.17
N ARG A 53 2.88 20.19 13.85
CA ARG A 53 1.88 21.17 13.37
C ARG A 53 1.22 20.72 12.07
N LEU A 54 2.00 20.20 11.13
CA LEU A 54 1.46 19.67 9.87
C LEU A 54 0.55 18.48 10.13
N ALA A 55 0.97 17.53 10.97
CA ALA A 55 0.15 16.38 11.34
C ALA A 55 -1.18 16.79 11.99
N THR A 56 -1.16 17.73 12.94
CA THR A 56 -2.37 18.31 13.54
C THR A 56 -3.27 18.97 12.49
N SER A 57 -2.69 19.61 11.46
CA SER A 57 -3.46 20.28 10.41
C SER A 57 -4.27 19.34 9.51
N PHE A 58 -3.96 18.04 9.51
CA PHE A 58 -4.74 17.02 8.80
C PHE A 58 -5.94 16.51 9.61
N LEU A 59 -6.00 16.72 10.93
CA LEU A 59 -7.09 16.21 11.77
C LEU A 59 -8.49 16.68 11.32
N PRO A 60 -8.73 17.96 10.98
CA PRO A 60 -10.04 18.40 10.50
C PRO A 60 -10.44 17.72 9.19
N GLN A 61 -9.47 17.46 8.31
CA GLN A 61 -9.73 16.79 7.04
C GLN A 61 -10.02 15.29 7.23
N ILE A 62 -9.34 14.65 8.18
CA ILE A 62 -9.60 13.26 8.58
C ILE A 62 -11.03 13.15 9.13
N GLU A 63 -11.41 14.05 10.04
CA GLU A 63 -12.75 14.09 10.65
C GLU A 63 -13.85 14.35 9.62
N ALA A 64 -13.63 15.28 8.69
CA ALA A 64 -14.58 15.58 7.62
C ALA A 64 -14.74 14.42 6.63
N PHE A 65 -13.70 13.60 6.43
CA PHE A 65 -13.78 12.43 5.56
C PHE A 65 -14.56 11.29 6.23
N ASP A 66 -14.22 10.96 7.48
CA ASP A 66 -15.00 10.05 8.31
C ASP A 66 -14.67 10.28 9.80
N PRO A 67 -15.62 10.74 10.63
CA PRO A 67 -15.36 11.01 12.04
C PRO A 67 -15.00 9.74 12.82
N LEU A 68 -15.40 8.55 12.35
CA LEU A 68 -15.08 7.29 13.01
C LEU A 68 -13.57 6.97 12.93
N TYR A 69 -12.86 7.48 11.92
CA TYR A 69 -11.41 7.33 11.86
C TYR A 69 -10.70 8.14 12.92
N LEU A 70 -11.22 9.34 13.23
CA LEU A 70 -10.66 10.13 14.32
C LEU A 70 -10.82 9.41 15.66
N GLU A 71 -11.97 8.78 15.91
CA GLU A 71 -12.21 7.99 17.12
C GLU A 71 -11.29 6.77 17.23
N GLU A 72 -11.08 6.05 16.14
CA GLU A 72 -10.13 4.93 16.08
C GLU A 72 -8.68 5.42 16.34
N MET A 73 -8.28 6.52 15.71
CA MET A 73 -6.94 7.12 15.92
C MET A 73 -6.73 7.61 17.35
N ARG A 74 -7.76 8.20 17.99
CA ARG A 74 -7.72 8.56 19.41
C ARG A 74 -7.51 7.33 20.28
N GLY A 75 -8.18 6.21 19.94
CA GLY A 75 -7.97 4.94 20.64
C GLY A 75 -6.54 4.42 20.48
N MET A 76 -5.99 4.48 19.26
CA MET A 76 -4.60 4.07 18.99
C MET A 76 -3.60 4.89 19.80
N ALA A 77 -3.79 6.21 19.83
CA ALA A 77 -2.94 7.14 20.57
C ALA A 77 -2.95 6.80 22.08
N GLU A 78 -4.14 6.58 22.64
CA GLU A 78 -4.31 6.19 24.05
C GLU A 78 -3.63 4.86 24.37
N GLY A 79 -3.87 3.81 23.58
CA GLY A 79 -3.30 2.47 23.84
C GLY A 79 -1.77 2.41 23.71
N ALA A 80 -1.23 3.20 22.78
CA ALA A 80 0.21 3.30 22.55
C ALA A 80 0.91 4.31 23.49
N GLY A 81 0.13 5.16 24.17
CA GLY A 81 0.66 6.26 24.98
C GLY A 81 1.49 7.23 24.13
N VAL A 82 0.92 7.70 23.03
CA VAL A 82 1.49 8.73 22.12
C VAL A 82 0.44 9.80 21.86
N GLU A 83 0.82 10.91 21.23
CA GLU A 83 -0.12 11.98 20.91
C GLU A 83 -0.97 11.63 19.67
N LEU A 84 -2.18 12.16 19.60
CA LEU A 84 -3.05 11.97 18.43
C LEU A 84 -2.39 12.46 17.12
N ALA A 85 -1.62 13.55 17.22
CA ALA A 85 -0.84 14.07 16.08
C ALA A 85 0.21 13.07 15.58
N ASP A 86 0.75 12.21 16.45
CA ASP A 86 1.72 11.20 16.06
C ASP A 86 1.05 10.08 15.24
N ILE A 87 -0.20 9.71 15.56
CA ILE A 87 -0.99 8.77 14.75
C ILE A 87 -1.42 9.39 13.42
N ALA A 88 -1.80 10.67 13.44
CA ALA A 88 -2.11 11.41 12.21
C ALA A 88 -0.88 11.49 11.28
N LEU A 89 0.32 11.68 11.84
CA LEU A 89 1.57 11.67 11.10
C LEU A 89 1.77 10.35 10.34
N VAL A 90 1.56 9.21 10.98
CA VAL A 90 1.72 7.89 10.32
C VAL A 90 0.70 7.71 9.18
N ASN A 91 -0.54 8.17 9.36
CA ASN A 91 -1.61 8.01 8.36
C ASN A 91 -1.57 9.02 7.21
N ALA A 92 -0.96 10.19 7.42
CA ALA A 92 -0.73 11.22 6.42
C ALA A 92 0.75 11.35 6.06
N ARG A 93 1.53 10.27 6.21
CA ARG A 93 2.99 10.31 6.04
C ARG A 93 3.41 10.76 4.65
N THR A 94 2.70 10.32 3.61
CA THR A 94 3.04 10.65 2.22
C THR A 94 2.88 12.14 2.02
N GLU A 95 1.81 12.69 2.56
CA GLU A 95 1.49 14.10 2.45
C GLU A 95 2.43 14.98 3.26
N ILE A 96 2.70 14.60 4.51
CA ILE A 96 3.54 15.37 5.43
C ILE A 96 5.01 15.36 4.98
N LEU A 97 5.56 14.18 4.64
CA LEU A 97 6.96 14.07 4.23
C LEU A 97 7.26 14.91 3.00
N ARG A 98 6.29 15.06 2.08
CA ARG A 98 6.46 15.99 0.95
C ARG A 98 6.38 17.44 1.37
N LEU A 99 5.37 17.82 2.15
CA LEU A 99 5.17 19.22 2.57
C LEU A 99 6.32 19.76 3.43
N THR A 100 7.10 18.89 4.07
CA THR A 100 8.33 19.24 4.80
C THR A 100 9.58 19.32 3.92
N GLN A 101 9.49 19.02 2.62
CA GLN A 101 10.62 19.08 1.71
C GLN A 101 10.60 20.36 0.85
N PRO A 102 11.76 20.96 0.55
CA PRO A 102 11.85 22.03 -0.42
C PRO A 102 11.46 21.52 -1.82
N PRO A 103 11.00 22.41 -2.72
CA PRO A 103 10.77 22.05 -4.11
C PRO A 103 12.04 21.40 -4.70
N PRO A 104 11.90 20.38 -5.56
CA PRO A 104 13.04 19.65 -6.09
C PRO A 104 14.01 20.62 -6.77
N LYS A 105 15.20 20.79 -6.21
CA LYS A 105 16.31 21.43 -6.92
C LYS A 105 16.78 20.43 -7.97
N ILE A 106 16.91 20.88 -9.22
CA ILE A 106 17.30 20.09 -10.40
C ILE A 106 18.63 19.33 -10.21
N THR A 107 19.41 19.64 -9.17
CA THR A 107 20.79 19.20 -8.97
C THR A 107 21.02 18.07 -7.95
N VAL A 108 19.99 17.52 -7.27
CA VAL A 108 20.18 16.40 -6.33
C VAL A 108 19.32 15.19 -6.73
N PRO A 109 19.91 14.09 -7.24
CA PRO A 109 19.15 13.00 -7.88
C PRO A 109 18.40 12.03 -6.94
N ASP A 110 18.85 11.77 -5.71
CA ASP A 110 18.26 10.68 -4.89
C ASP A 110 17.59 11.17 -3.61
N LYS A 111 16.40 11.76 -3.74
CA LYS A 111 15.38 11.59 -2.70
C LYS A 111 14.49 10.45 -3.11
N GLU A 112 14.70 9.26 -2.55
CA GLU A 112 13.94 8.07 -2.92
C GLU A 112 12.49 8.16 -2.42
N PRO A 113 11.50 8.26 -3.30
CA PRO A 113 10.11 8.10 -2.92
C PRO A 113 9.78 6.61 -2.72
N ASP A 114 8.58 6.36 -2.21
CA ASP A 114 8.00 5.02 -2.01
C ASP A 114 7.96 4.27 -3.37
N GLY A 115 8.81 3.25 -3.53
CA GLY A 115 8.90 2.44 -4.74
C GLY A 115 8.00 1.22 -4.60
N CYS A 116 7.27 0.82 -5.64
CA CYS A 116 6.42 -0.35 -5.58
C CYS A 116 6.34 -1.01 -6.95
N THR A 117 6.19 -2.34 -6.98
CA THR A 117 5.80 -3.07 -8.18
C THR A 117 4.60 -3.95 -7.84
N GLY A 118 3.48 -3.77 -8.54
CA GLY A 118 2.23 -4.51 -8.29
C GLY A 118 1.80 -5.30 -9.52
N ALA A 119 1.11 -6.41 -9.30
CA ALA A 119 0.51 -7.20 -10.38
C ALA A 119 -0.79 -7.89 -9.96
N VAL A 120 -1.75 -7.94 -10.88
CA VAL A 120 -2.99 -8.72 -10.78
C VAL A 120 -3.09 -9.66 -11.97
N LEU A 121 -3.33 -10.93 -11.70
CA LEU A 121 -3.51 -11.99 -12.68
C LEU A 121 -5.00 -12.37 -12.69
N LEU A 122 -5.67 -12.16 -13.82
CA LEU A 122 -7.08 -12.51 -13.97
C LEU A 122 -7.27 -14.03 -14.13
N PRO A 123 -8.46 -14.57 -13.80
CA PRO A 123 -8.76 -16.00 -13.87
C PRO A 123 -8.24 -16.74 -15.09
N GLN A 124 -8.45 -16.17 -16.29
CA GLN A 124 -8.15 -16.81 -17.56
C GLN A 124 -6.66 -17.03 -17.83
N VAL A 125 -5.75 -16.39 -17.07
CA VAL A 125 -4.30 -16.60 -17.20
C VAL A 125 -3.73 -17.46 -16.07
N THR A 126 -4.55 -17.84 -15.09
CA THR A 126 -4.11 -18.61 -13.92
C THR A 126 -4.47 -20.08 -14.04
N ALA A 127 -3.59 -20.96 -13.56
CA ALA A 127 -3.84 -22.40 -13.54
C ALA A 127 -5.07 -22.80 -12.70
N SER A 128 -5.43 -21.97 -11.72
CA SER A 128 -6.53 -22.27 -10.80
C SER A 128 -7.87 -21.65 -11.18
N GLY A 129 -7.93 -20.85 -12.26
CA GLY A 129 -9.12 -20.10 -12.63
C GLY A 129 -9.52 -19.01 -11.61
N ARG A 130 -8.62 -18.65 -10.69
CA ARG A 130 -8.86 -17.65 -9.63
C ARG A 130 -7.96 -16.43 -9.83
N LEU A 131 -8.46 -15.27 -9.44
CA LEU A 131 -7.66 -14.05 -9.44
C LEU A 131 -6.54 -14.13 -8.40
N LEU A 132 -5.33 -13.72 -8.79
CA LEU A 132 -4.17 -13.56 -7.90
C LEU A 132 -3.71 -12.11 -7.92
N HIS A 133 -3.27 -11.57 -6.78
CA HIS A 133 -2.86 -10.17 -6.65
C HIS A 133 -1.66 -10.06 -5.72
N GLY A 134 -0.61 -9.34 -6.10
CA GLY A 134 0.51 -9.08 -5.19
C GLY A 134 1.24 -7.79 -5.47
N GLN A 135 2.17 -7.45 -4.58
CA GLN A 135 2.98 -6.24 -4.64
C GLN A 135 4.30 -6.40 -3.87
N ASN A 136 5.39 -5.88 -4.43
CA ASN A 136 6.57 -5.47 -3.66
C ASN A 136 6.39 -4.02 -3.19
N TRP A 137 6.63 -3.78 -1.90
CA TRP A 137 6.66 -2.45 -1.29
C TRP A 137 8.10 -2.08 -0.94
N ASP A 138 8.65 -1.06 -1.60
CA ASP A 138 10.01 -0.56 -1.45
C ASP A 138 10.02 0.77 -0.69
N TRP A 139 10.69 0.79 0.45
CA TRP A 139 10.80 1.98 1.29
C TRP A 139 12.00 1.88 2.23
N ARG A 140 11.99 2.64 3.31
CA ARG A 140 12.98 2.59 4.39
C ARG A 140 13.02 1.18 4.99
N LYS A 141 14.21 0.56 4.99
CA LYS A 141 14.45 -0.78 5.54
C LYS A 141 13.90 -0.94 6.95
N GLU A 142 14.01 0.11 7.76
CA GLU A 142 13.55 0.19 9.15
C GLU A 142 12.04 -0.06 9.28
N CYS A 143 11.26 0.14 8.21
CA CYS A 143 9.83 -0.19 8.24
C CYS A 143 9.53 -1.69 8.31
N ALA A 144 10.52 -2.56 8.11
CA ALA A 144 10.39 -3.98 8.41
C ALA A 144 10.08 -4.20 9.92
N ASP A 145 10.60 -3.32 10.79
CA ASP A 145 10.42 -3.40 12.24
C ASP A 145 9.15 -2.69 12.75
N THR A 146 8.44 -1.99 11.85
CA THR A 146 7.21 -1.25 12.13
C THR A 146 5.98 -1.85 11.45
N GLY A 147 6.15 -2.68 10.41
CA GLY A 147 5.05 -3.35 9.73
C GLY A 147 4.22 -4.25 10.66
N VAL A 148 2.91 -4.32 10.41
CA VAL A 148 1.94 -5.16 11.11
C VAL A 148 0.89 -5.67 10.13
N VAL A 149 0.23 -6.78 10.46
CA VAL A 149 -0.96 -7.25 9.76
C VAL A 149 -2.16 -7.07 10.69
N LEU A 150 -3.19 -6.37 10.23
CA LEU A 150 -4.42 -6.17 10.96
C LEU A 150 -5.49 -7.10 10.42
N ARG A 151 -6.10 -7.90 11.31
CA ARG A 151 -7.37 -8.58 11.05
C ARG A 151 -8.46 -7.84 11.81
N ILE A 152 -9.34 -7.17 11.08
CA ILE A 152 -10.39 -6.33 11.63
C ILE A 152 -11.72 -7.03 11.44
N ARG A 153 -12.31 -7.49 12.54
CA ARG A 153 -13.67 -8.04 12.57
C ARG A 153 -14.67 -6.90 12.64
N ARG A 154 -15.67 -6.94 11.75
CA ARG A 154 -16.63 -5.85 11.58
C ARG A 154 -18.07 -6.35 11.65
N ASP A 155 -18.90 -5.59 12.33
CA ASP A 155 -20.36 -5.83 12.40
C ASP A 155 -21.13 -4.97 11.37
N ASP A 156 -20.45 -3.98 10.77
CA ASP A 156 -21.01 -2.96 9.87
C ASP A 156 -20.49 -3.06 8.42
N GLY A 157 -19.86 -4.18 8.07
CA GLY A 157 -19.26 -4.43 6.76
C GLY A 157 -18.42 -5.70 6.74
N PRO A 158 -17.71 -5.98 5.64
CA PRO A 158 -16.83 -7.15 5.55
C PRO A 158 -15.63 -7.03 6.48
N ASP A 159 -15.20 -8.15 7.07
CA ASP A 159 -13.94 -8.22 7.79
C ASP A 159 -12.76 -7.85 6.88
N ILE A 160 -11.69 -7.30 7.44
CA ILE A 160 -10.53 -6.79 6.69
C ILE A 160 -9.26 -7.51 7.12
N LEU A 161 -8.41 -7.86 6.16
CA LEU A 161 -7.04 -8.29 6.39
C LEU A 161 -6.09 -7.37 5.63
N THR A 162 -5.34 -6.53 6.33
CA THR A 162 -4.45 -5.54 5.71
C THR A 162 -3.08 -5.49 6.37
N PHE A 163 -2.05 -5.45 5.55
CA PHE A 163 -0.71 -5.03 5.95
C PHE A 163 -0.64 -3.50 5.99
N THR A 164 -0.04 -2.97 7.04
CA THR A 164 0.22 -1.53 7.20
C THR A 164 1.43 -1.34 8.12
N GLU A 165 1.91 -0.11 8.20
CA GLU A 165 2.82 0.28 9.29
C GLU A 165 2.03 0.48 10.57
N ALA A 166 2.63 0.13 11.72
CA ALA A 166 1.99 0.27 13.01
C ALA A 166 1.55 1.71 13.27
N GLY A 167 0.27 1.90 13.60
CA GLY A 167 -0.38 3.19 13.74
C GLY A 167 -1.13 3.65 12.48
N GLY A 168 -0.91 3.02 11.33
CA GLY A 168 -1.67 3.24 10.10
C GLY A 168 -2.99 2.45 10.10
N LEU A 169 -4.03 3.01 9.45
CA LEU A 169 -5.35 2.39 9.32
C LEU A 169 -5.42 1.27 8.28
N ALA A 170 -4.69 1.42 7.17
CA ALA A 170 -4.57 0.43 6.09
C ALA A 170 -3.46 0.82 5.09
N ARG A 171 -2.90 -0.18 4.39
CA ARG A 171 -2.12 0.03 3.15
C ARG A 171 -2.58 -0.96 2.08
N SER A 172 -2.05 -2.17 2.12
CA SER A 172 -2.30 -3.21 1.10
C SER A 172 -3.01 -4.37 1.77
N GLY A 173 -4.00 -4.97 1.11
CA GLY A 173 -4.80 -6.01 1.73
C GLY A 173 -6.09 -6.31 1.00
N MET A 174 -6.98 -7.02 1.68
CA MET A 174 -8.27 -7.45 1.16
C MET A 174 -9.34 -7.49 2.24
N ASN A 175 -10.59 -7.64 1.83
CA ASN A 175 -11.73 -7.82 2.72
C ASN A 175 -12.49 -9.11 2.44
N ALA A 176 -13.40 -9.49 3.35
CA ALA A 176 -14.18 -10.72 3.29
C ALA A 176 -15.19 -10.75 2.13
N ALA A 177 -15.48 -9.61 1.50
CA ALA A 177 -16.27 -9.51 0.27
C ALA A 177 -15.43 -9.76 -0.99
N GLY A 178 -14.15 -10.12 -0.85
CA GLY A 178 -13.28 -10.49 -1.97
C GLY A 178 -12.65 -9.32 -2.69
N ILE A 179 -12.77 -8.08 -2.17
CA ILE A 179 -12.09 -6.89 -2.71
C ILE A 179 -10.68 -6.85 -2.15
N ALA A 180 -9.68 -6.63 -3.02
CA ALA A 180 -8.29 -6.43 -2.63
C ALA A 180 -7.72 -5.16 -3.27
N VAL A 181 -6.77 -4.54 -2.58
CA VAL A 181 -6.10 -3.32 -3.02
C VAL A 181 -4.59 -3.39 -2.76
N THR A 182 -3.84 -2.95 -3.75
CA THR A 182 -2.44 -2.52 -3.60
C THR A 182 -2.31 -1.13 -4.22
N ALA A 183 -1.22 -0.42 -3.92
CA ALA A 183 -1.05 0.95 -4.39
C ALA A 183 0.42 1.31 -4.51
N ASN A 184 0.78 2.00 -5.58
CA ASN A 184 2.13 2.50 -5.79
C ASN A 184 2.12 4.03 -5.78
N TYR A 185 3.20 4.65 -5.33
CA TYR A 185 3.37 6.10 -5.45
C TYR A 185 3.57 6.49 -6.91
N LEU A 186 2.96 7.61 -7.31
CA LEU A 186 3.19 8.29 -8.58
C LEU A 186 3.51 9.75 -8.28
N SER A 187 4.07 10.49 -9.24
CA SER A 187 4.21 11.93 -9.08
C SER A 187 3.94 12.68 -10.36
N SER A 188 3.20 13.77 -10.25
CA SER A 188 2.91 14.68 -11.35
C SER A 188 3.19 16.14 -10.99
N ASP A 189 3.20 17.00 -12.01
CA ASP A 189 3.27 18.45 -11.87
C ASP A 189 2.07 19.08 -11.14
N ARG A 190 1.00 18.31 -10.89
CA ARG A 190 -0.19 18.77 -10.14
C ARG A 190 -0.16 18.43 -8.66
N ASP A 191 0.79 17.61 -8.20
CA ASP A 191 0.87 17.20 -6.80
C ASP A 191 0.92 18.41 -5.86
N TYR A 192 0.18 18.33 -4.75
CA TYR A 192 0.12 19.31 -3.65
C TYR A 192 -0.41 20.69 -4.05
N THR A 193 -1.03 20.83 -5.23
CA THR A 193 -1.79 22.02 -5.62
C THR A 193 -3.09 22.20 -4.84
N GLN A 194 -3.57 21.15 -4.18
CA GLN A 194 -4.70 21.16 -3.26
C GLN A 194 -4.47 20.20 -2.09
N LYS A 195 -5.26 20.38 -1.02
CA LYS A 195 -5.33 19.41 0.08
C LYS A 195 -6.40 18.36 -0.23
N GLY A 196 -6.02 17.10 -0.22
CA GLY A 196 -6.92 15.95 -0.35
C GLY A 196 -6.77 14.95 0.80
N VAL A 197 -7.64 13.96 0.81
CA VAL A 197 -7.73 12.98 1.90
C VAL A 197 -6.45 12.14 1.92
N PRO A 198 -5.86 11.87 3.10
CA PRO A 198 -4.68 11.03 3.18
C PRO A 198 -4.88 9.65 2.57
N LEU A 199 -3.90 9.17 1.79
CA LEU A 199 -4.06 7.93 1.00
C LEU A 199 -4.37 6.69 1.84
N ALA A 200 -3.88 6.63 3.10
CA ALA A 200 -4.19 5.52 4.01
C ALA A 200 -5.69 5.43 4.34
N LEU A 201 -6.37 6.57 4.46
CA LEU A 201 -7.81 6.63 4.76
C LEU A 201 -8.65 6.22 3.55
N ILE A 202 -8.23 6.59 2.33
CA ILE A 202 -8.89 6.16 1.09
C ILE A 202 -8.81 4.64 0.96
N ARG A 203 -7.62 4.06 1.19
CA ARG A 203 -7.42 2.59 1.18
C ARG A 203 -8.25 1.90 2.24
N ARG A 204 -8.30 2.46 3.47
CA ARG A 204 -9.15 1.94 4.53
C ARG A 204 -10.63 1.98 4.11
N LYS A 205 -11.11 3.12 3.63
CA LYS A 205 -12.52 3.30 3.22
C LYS A 205 -12.92 2.35 2.09
N LEU A 206 -12.02 2.08 1.15
CA LEU A 206 -12.22 1.09 0.10
C LEU A 206 -12.41 -0.32 0.69
N LEU A 207 -11.53 -0.74 1.60
CA LEU A 207 -11.57 -2.08 2.21
C LEU A 207 -12.80 -2.29 3.09
N GLU A 208 -13.46 -1.22 3.54
CA GLU A 208 -14.72 -1.30 4.30
C GLU A 208 -15.96 -1.55 3.43
N THR A 209 -15.84 -1.46 2.10
CA THR A 209 -16.98 -1.62 1.20
C THR A 209 -17.25 -3.08 0.89
N GLU A 210 -18.53 -3.47 0.80
CA GLU A 210 -18.92 -4.81 0.36
C GLU A 210 -18.96 -4.95 -1.16
N HIS A 211 -19.16 -3.84 -1.89
CA HIS A 211 -19.37 -3.87 -3.33
C HIS A 211 -18.29 -3.12 -4.11
N VAL A 212 -17.73 -3.78 -5.13
CA VAL A 212 -16.59 -3.26 -5.92
C VAL A 212 -16.86 -1.88 -6.53
N ALA A 213 -18.08 -1.61 -7.00
CA ALA A 213 -18.44 -0.29 -7.53
C ALA A 213 -18.32 0.84 -6.48
N ILE A 214 -18.62 0.56 -5.21
CA ILE A 214 -18.49 1.54 -4.12
C ILE A 214 -17.02 1.73 -3.76
N ALA A 215 -16.22 0.65 -3.73
CA ALA A 215 -14.76 0.71 -3.62
C ALA A 215 -14.15 1.63 -4.69
N MET A 216 -14.55 1.45 -5.95
CA MET A 216 -14.09 2.27 -7.07
C MET A 216 -14.53 3.72 -6.95
N ARG A 217 -15.79 3.98 -6.55
CA ARG A 217 -16.28 5.35 -6.30
C ARG A 217 -15.45 6.04 -5.23
N THR A 218 -15.12 5.36 -4.13
CA THR A 218 -14.25 5.90 -3.07
C THR A 218 -12.90 6.35 -3.64
N VAL A 219 -12.29 5.58 -4.54
CA VAL A 219 -11.02 5.98 -5.15
C VAL A 219 -11.19 7.10 -6.16
N TYR A 220 -12.14 6.96 -7.07
CA TYR A 220 -12.33 7.86 -8.20
C TYR A 220 -12.82 9.25 -7.77
N CYS A 221 -13.71 9.33 -6.78
CA CYS A 221 -14.37 10.57 -6.39
C CYS A 221 -13.75 11.27 -5.18
N THR A 222 -12.74 10.68 -4.51
CA THR A 222 -12.09 11.33 -3.37
C THR A 222 -10.88 12.17 -3.82
N PRO A 223 -10.88 13.50 -3.55
CA PRO A 223 -9.75 14.36 -3.85
C PRO A 223 -8.49 13.93 -3.09
N LYS A 224 -7.34 14.03 -3.74
CA LYS A 224 -6.04 13.63 -3.18
C LYS A 224 -5.10 14.83 -3.11
N SER A 225 -4.12 14.74 -2.22
CA SER A 225 -3.04 15.73 -2.17
C SER A 225 -1.91 15.41 -3.14
N THR A 226 -1.77 14.15 -3.54
CA THR A 226 -0.63 13.66 -4.31
C THR A 226 -1.08 12.59 -5.28
N SER A 227 -0.30 12.41 -6.33
CA SER A 227 -0.51 11.34 -7.28
C SER A 227 -0.16 9.99 -6.66
N ASN A 228 -0.90 8.97 -7.06
CA ASN A 228 -0.63 7.58 -6.74
C ASN A 228 -1.44 6.69 -7.70
N ASN A 229 -1.13 5.41 -7.78
CA ASN A 229 -2.08 4.45 -8.31
C ASN A 229 -2.66 3.55 -7.22
N LEU A 230 -3.86 3.03 -7.49
CA LEU A 230 -4.48 1.96 -6.71
C LEU A 230 -4.95 0.87 -7.67
N MET A 231 -4.38 -0.32 -7.50
CA MET A 231 -4.82 -1.52 -8.18
C MET A 231 -5.92 -2.16 -7.35
N ILE A 232 -7.15 -2.18 -7.87
CA ILE A 232 -8.31 -2.78 -7.22
C ILE A 232 -8.64 -4.07 -7.95
N SER A 233 -8.85 -5.15 -7.19
CA SER A 233 -9.29 -6.43 -7.72
C SER A 233 -10.44 -7.02 -6.92
N HIS A 234 -11.25 -7.86 -7.54
CA HIS A 234 -12.32 -8.61 -6.90
C HIS A 234 -12.21 -10.11 -7.21
N ALA A 235 -12.42 -10.96 -6.20
CA ALA A 235 -12.31 -12.41 -6.27
C ALA A 235 -13.12 -13.05 -7.42
N GLY A 236 -14.21 -12.42 -7.84
CA GLY A 236 -15.01 -12.82 -9.02
C GLY A 236 -14.31 -12.70 -10.38
N GLY A 237 -13.07 -12.20 -10.42
CA GLY A 237 -12.27 -12.12 -11.64
C GLY A 237 -12.27 -10.75 -12.31
N PHE A 238 -12.37 -9.68 -11.52
CA PHE A 238 -12.33 -8.31 -12.02
C PHE A 238 -11.10 -7.58 -11.48
N ALA A 239 -10.45 -6.74 -12.29
CA ALA A 239 -9.40 -5.84 -11.84
C ALA A 239 -9.36 -4.54 -12.65
N LEU A 240 -8.97 -3.44 -11.99
CA LEU A 240 -8.74 -2.15 -12.62
C LEU A 240 -7.71 -1.36 -11.82
N ASN A 241 -6.82 -0.64 -12.51
CA ASN A 241 -5.89 0.29 -11.87
C ASN A 241 -6.37 1.73 -12.07
N PHE A 242 -6.29 2.50 -11.00
CA PHE A 242 -6.68 3.90 -10.95
C PHE A 242 -5.41 4.73 -10.76
N GLU A 243 -4.92 5.36 -11.81
CA GLU A 243 -3.87 6.37 -11.72
C GLU A 243 -4.51 7.69 -11.32
N CYS A 244 -4.25 8.14 -10.11
CA CYS A 244 -4.83 9.35 -9.57
C CYS A 244 -3.81 10.48 -9.60
N ALA A 245 -4.22 11.63 -10.11
CA ALA A 245 -3.67 12.94 -9.77
C ALA A 245 -4.52 13.55 -8.64
N PRO A 246 -4.15 14.71 -8.06
CA PRO A 246 -4.93 15.36 -7.02
C PRO A 246 -6.40 15.59 -7.38
N ASP A 247 -6.66 16.06 -8.60
CA ASP A 247 -7.95 16.56 -9.10
C ASP A 247 -8.62 15.62 -10.13
N GLU A 248 -7.93 14.58 -10.58
CA GLU A 248 -8.40 13.72 -11.67
C GLU A 248 -7.93 12.27 -11.49
N THR A 249 -8.65 11.31 -12.08
CA THR A 249 -8.31 9.90 -12.02
C THR A 249 -8.44 9.26 -13.40
N PHE A 250 -7.44 8.46 -13.77
CA PHE A 250 -7.29 7.81 -15.07
C PHE A 250 -7.30 6.29 -14.87
N LEU A 251 -7.93 5.59 -15.80
CA LEU A 251 -8.09 4.15 -15.71
C LEU A 251 -7.04 3.44 -16.56
N VAL A 252 -6.47 2.37 -16.01
CA VAL A 252 -5.63 1.40 -16.73
C VAL A 252 -6.28 0.03 -16.60
N HIS A 253 -6.65 -0.53 -17.75
CA HIS A 253 -7.29 -1.84 -17.85
C HIS A 253 -6.25 -2.96 -17.93
N PRO A 254 -6.56 -4.17 -17.45
CA PRO A 254 -5.72 -5.35 -17.68
C PRO A 254 -5.48 -5.58 -19.18
N GLN A 255 -4.26 -5.96 -19.53
CA GLN A 255 -3.86 -6.35 -20.89
C GLN A 255 -3.43 -7.82 -20.87
N ASP A 256 -3.95 -8.61 -21.80
CA ASP A 256 -3.71 -10.06 -21.89
C ASP A 256 -3.98 -10.80 -20.58
N GLY A 257 -5.04 -10.39 -19.88
CA GLY A 257 -5.43 -10.98 -18.59
C GLY A 257 -4.55 -10.57 -17.41
N MET A 258 -3.64 -9.61 -17.57
CA MET A 258 -2.74 -9.16 -16.51
C MET A 258 -2.71 -7.64 -16.39
N LEU A 259 -2.67 -7.16 -15.15
CA LEU A 259 -2.34 -5.78 -14.82
C LEU A 259 -1.01 -5.78 -14.09
N VAL A 260 -0.02 -5.03 -14.56
CA VAL A 260 1.31 -4.93 -13.95
C VAL A 260 1.71 -3.46 -13.95
N HIS A 261 2.17 -2.95 -12.81
CA HIS A 261 2.40 -1.52 -12.64
C HIS A 261 3.57 -1.23 -11.69
N ALA A 262 4.39 -0.24 -12.05
CA ALA A 262 5.48 0.31 -11.22
C ALA A 262 5.09 1.69 -10.67
N ASN A 263 5.97 2.69 -10.76
CA ASN A 263 5.79 4.05 -10.20
C ASN A 263 5.74 5.15 -11.26
N HIS A 264 5.26 4.86 -12.48
CA HIS A 264 5.12 5.83 -13.56
C HIS A 264 3.70 5.79 -14.14
N PHE A 265 3.23 6.88 -14.76
CA PHE A 265 1.94 6.87 -15.43
C PHE A 265 1.99 6.02 -16.71
N GLN A 266 1.06 5.08 -16.87
CA GLN A 266 0.87 4.24 -18.05
C GLN A 266 -0.35 4.67 -18.89
N SER A 267 -1.35 5.33 -18.29
CA SER A 267 -2.53 5.76 -19.02
C SER A 267 -2.17 6.78 -20.10
N ALA A 268 -2.49 6.48 -21.36
CA ALA A 268 -2.26 7.40 -22.48
C ALA A 268 -2.96 8.76 -22.28
N VAL A 269 -4.12 8.77 -21.60
CA VAL A 269 -4.83 10.01 -21.26
C VAL A 269 -4.08 10.79 -20.19
N ALA A 270 -3.56 10.13 -19.16
CA ALA A 270 -2.74 10.78 -18.12
C ALA A 270 -1.47 11.36 -18.74
N LEU A 271 -0.76 10.58 -19.57
CA LEU A 271 0.47 10.99 -20.26
C LEU A 271 0.27 12.18 -21.22
N GLY A 272 -0.94 12.36 -21.74
CA GLY A 272 -1.30 13.54 -22.54
C GLY A 272 -1.66 14.78 -21.73
N LYS A 273 -1.92 14.64 -20.42
CA LYS A 273 -2.46 15.72 -19.56
C LYS A 273 -1.58 16.12 -18.38
N LEU A 274 -0.66 15.26 -17.98
CA LEU A 274 0.20 15.41 -16.82
C LEU A 274 1.66 15.30 -17.25
N LYS A 275 2.53 16.00 -16.54
CA LYS A 275 3.96 15.74 -16.60
C LYS A 275 4.33 14.76 -15.50
N ASP A 276 4.79 13.57 -15.87
CA ASP A 276 5.33 12.60 -14.90
C ASP A 276 6.62 13.17 -14.28
N MET A 277 6.58 13.41 -12.98
CA MET A 277 7.70 13.92 -12.19
C MET A 277 8.39 12.81 -11.39
N GLY A 278 7.83 11.60 -11.35
CA GLY A 278 8.32 10.47 -10.57
C GLY A 278 9.57 9.82 -11.15
N ILE A 279 9.73 9.83 -12.48
CA ILE A 279 10.90 9.25 -13.16
C ILE A 279 12.21 9.90 -12.72
N GLN A 280 12.18 11.17 -12.30
CA GLN A 280 13.37 11.88 -11.82
C GLN A 280 13.99 11.21 -10.59
N THR A 281 13.19 10.55 -9.76
CA THR A 281 13.63 9.93 -8.50
C THR A 281 13.42 8.41 -8.46
N THR A 282 12.70 7.85 -9.44
CA THR A 282 12.48 6.39 -9.62
C THR A 282 12.68 5.98 -11.08
N PRO A 283 13.88 6.17 -11.65
CA PRO A 283 14.14 5.83 -13.06
C PRO A 283 13.93 4.32 -13.35
N ASP A 284 14.13 3.48 -12.34
CA ASP A 284 13.88 2.05 -12.37
C ASP A 284 12.42 1.65 -12.60
N SER A 285 11.50 2.58 -12.35
CA SER A 285 10.09 2.41 -12.66
C SER A 285 9.83 2.03 -14.12
N LEU A 286 10.67 2.48 -15.06
CA LEU A 286 10.48 2.26 -16.50
C LEU A 286 10.74 0.82 -16.97
N TYR A 287 11.38 -0.01 -16.15
CA TYR A 287 11.62 -1.41 -16.50
C TYR A 287 11.00 -2.40 -15.53
N ARG A 288 10.76 -2.06 -14.26
CA ARG A 288 10.32 -3.06 -13.26
C ARG A 288 9.00 -3.74 -13.59
N ASP A 289 8.01 -3.01 -14.08
CA ASP A 289 6.73 -3.57 -14.53
C ASP A 289 6.89 -4.40 -15.81
N VAL A 290 7.72 -3.95 -16.75
CA VAL A 290 8.07 -4.70 -17.97
C VAL A 290 8.72 -6.04 -17.60
N ARG A 291 9.70 -6.02 -16.68
CA ARG A 291 10.39 -7.23 -16.18
C ARG A 291 9.41 -8.22 -15.55
N VAL A 292 8.54 -7.75 -14.66
CA VAL A 292 7.50 -8.61 -14.05
C VAL A 292 6.59 -9.20 -15.13
N ARG A 293 6.13 -8.38 -16.08
CA ARG A 293 5.27 -8.84 -17.18
C ARG A 293 5.96 -9.87 -18.07
N GLU A 294 7.22 -9.64 -18.45
CA GLU A 294 8.03 -10.57 -19.26
C GLU A 294 8.20 -11.93 -18.58
N LEU A 295 8.44 -11.93 -17.27
CA LEU A 295 8.58 -13.16 -16.49
C LEU A 295 7.26 -13.93 -16.41
N LEU A 296 6.15 -13.24 -16.20
CA LEU A 296 4.82 -13.86 -16.16
C LEU A 296 4.35 -14.36 -17.53
N ASN A 297 4.70 -13.67 -18.63
CA ASN A 297 4.31 -14.08 -19.98
C ASN A 297 4.83 -15.47 -20.38
N LYS A 298 5.87 -15.98 -19.72
CA LYS A 298 6.44 -17.32 -19.99
C LYS A 298 5.48 -18.46 -19.70
N ASP A 299 4.56 -18.25 -18.75
CA ASP A 299 3.67 -19.29 -18.21
C ASP A 299 2.18 -18.88 -18.33
N LEU A 300 1.85 -18.03 -19.30
CA LEU A 300 0.50 -17.52 -19.52
C LEU A 300 -0.52 -18.67 -19.65
N GLY A 301 -1.64 -18.57 -18.93
CA GLY A 301 -2.65 -19.64 -18.83
C GLY A 301 -2.39 -20.64 -17.71
N HIS A 302 -1.16 -20.71 -17.18
CA HIS A 302 -0.76 -21.62 -16.11
C HIS A 302 -0.19 -20.88 -14.89
N LEU A 303 -0.47 -19.58 -14.76
CA LEU A 303 0.09 -18.77 -13.69
C LEU A 303 -0.41 -19.21 -12.31
N THR A 304 0.50 -19.15 -11.34
CA THR A 304 0.26 -19.53 -9.94
C THR A 304 0.78 -18.42 -9.04
N LEU A 305 0.48 -18.52 -7.74
CA LEU A 305 1.06 -17.59 -6.76
C LEU A 305 2.58 -17.71 -6.72
N ASP A 306 3.13 -18.89 -7.02
CA ASP A 306 4.57 -19.12 -7.11
C ASP A 306 5.19 -18.42 -8.32
N HIS A 307 4.55 -18.44 -9.49
CA HIS A 307 5.00 -17.66 -10.65
C HIS A 307 5.03 -16.16 -10.34
N LEU A 308 3.98 -15.65 -9.67
CA LEU A 308 3.92 -14.25 -9.21
C LEU A 308 5.06 -13.92 -8.22
N ARG A 309 5.30 -14.83 -7.26
CA ARG A 309 6.41 -14.71 -6.29
C ARG A 309 7.77 -14.65 -6.99
N GLN A 310 8.01 -15.53 -7.97
CA GLN A 310 9.28 -15.55 -8.70
C GLN A 310 9.46 -14.29 -9.55
N ALA A 311 8.40 -13.80 -10.20
CA ALA A 311 8.46 -12.54 -10.94
C ALA A 311 8.83 -11.36 -10.05
N PHE A 312 8.31 -11.31 -8.81
CA PHE A 312 8.68 -10.28 -7.84
C PHE A 312 10.04 -10.48 -7.18
N PHE A 313 10.73 -11.60 -7.41
CA PHE A 313 12.11 -11.81 -6.98
C PHE A 313 13.15 -11.38 -8.02
N ASP A 314 12.73 -10.86 -9.18
CA ASP A 314 13.65 -10.39 -10.22
C ASP A 314 14.67 -9.38 -9.67
N ASP A 315 15.94 -9.66 -9.92
CA ASP A 315 17.11 -8.93 -9.44
C ASP A 315 17.83 -8.17 -10.57
N PHE A 316 17.20 -8.08 -11.75
CA PHE A 316 17.75 -7.33 -12.88
C PHE A 316 18.07 -5.89 -12.48
N ALA A 317 19.24 -5.40 -12.89
CA ALA A 317 19.75 -4.06 -12.58
C ALA A 317 19.85 -3.73 -11.07
N THR A 318 20.08 -4.75 -10.22
CA THR A 318 20.42 -4.57 -8.80
C THR A 318 21.47 -3.44 -8.61
N PRO A 319 21.26 -2.50 -7.67
CA PRO A 319 20.27 -2.53 -6.60
C PRO A 319 18.94 -1.84 -6.93
N TRP A 320 18.68 -1.49 -8.19
CA TRP A 320 17.45 -0.84 -8.64
C TRP A 320 16.42 -1.85 -9.20
N SER A 321 16.47 -3.08 -8.72
CA SER A 321 15.67 -4.21 -9.17
C SER A 321 14.21 -4.19 -8.69
N VAL A 322 13.39 -5.10 -9.23
CA VAL A 322 12.03 -5.38 -8.73
C VAL A 322 12.07 -5.83 -7.26
N CYS A 323 12.99 -6.72 -6.91
CA CYS A 323 13.29 -7.10 -5.53
C CYS A 323 14.54 -6.36 -5.06
N ARG A 324 14.37 -5.15 -4.53
CA ARG A 324 15.43 -4.24 -4.13
C ARG A 324 16.13 -4.73 -2.85
N PRO A 325 17.44 -5.06 -2.87
CA PRO A 325 18.19 -5.29 -1.64
C PRO A 325 18.40 -3.98 -0.88
N PRO A 326 18.72 -4.05 0.44
CA PRO A 326 19.12 -2.87 1.19
C PRO A 326 20.25 -2.10 0.49
N ARG A 327 19.98 -0.84 0.14
CA ARG A 327 20.96 0.09 -0.44
C ARG A 327 20.90 1.43 0.26
N LEU A 328 22.04 2.10 0.35
CA LEU A 328 22.10 3.46 0.88
C LEU A 328 21.52 4.45 -0.12
N THR A 329 20.67 5.35 0.37
CA THR A 329 20.26 6.56 -0.35
C THR A 329 21.33 7.65 -0.18
N LEU A 330 21.29 8.71 -0.99
CA LEU A 330 22.19 9.86 -0.81
C LEU A 330 22.00 10.58 0.54
N GLU A 331 20.85 10.38 1.20
CA GLU A 331 20.58 10.88 2.56
C GLU A 331 21.02 9.89 3.65
N SER A 332 21.82 8.87 3.31
CA SER A 332 22.35 7.85 4.22
C SER A 332 21.29 6.98 4.93
N ASN A 333 20.04 7.00 4.44
CA ASN A 333 19.00 6.04 4.85
C ASN A 333 19.12 4.75 4.04
N LEU A 334 18.62 3.62 4.53
CA LEU A 334 18.59 2.36 3.77
C LEU A 334 17.23 2.18 3.08
N SER A 335 17.22 2.05 1.77
CA SER A 335 16.06 1.68 0.96
C SER A 335 16.10 0.19 0.62
N ALA A 336 14.96 -0.50 0.69
CA ALA A 336 14.83 -1.92 0.37
C ALA A 336 13.39 -2.25 -0.02
N THR A 337 13.17 -3.38 -0.70
CA THR A 337 11.85 -4.02 -0.66
C THR A 337 11.61 -4.44 0.79
N VAL A 338 10.70 -3.75 1.48
CA VAL A 338 10.36 -3.98 2.88
C VAL A 338 9.43 -5.19 3.03
N ALA A 339 8.47 -5.33 2.12
CA ALA A 339 7.52 -6.43 2.13
C ALA A 339 7.18 -6.87 0.70
N MET A 340 7.19 -8.18 0.46
CA MET A 340 6.51 -8.78 -0.69
C MET A 340 5.19 -9.36 -0.20
N LEU A 341 4.07 -8.91 -0.78
CA LEU A 341 2.72 -9.35 -0.47
C LEU A 341 2.14 -10.14 -1.64
N LEU A 342 1.51 -11.28 -1.34
CA LEU A 342 0.87 -12.16 -2.32
C LEU A 342 -0.51 -12.56 -1.79
N MET A 343 -1.56 -12.36 -2.58
CA MET A 343 -2.95 -12.57 -2.20
C MET A 343 -3.64 -13.53 -3.16
N ASP A 344 -4.41 -14.46 -2.58
CA ASP A 344 -5.49 -15.20 -3.25
C ASP A 344 -6.81 -14.74 -2.58
N PRO A 345 -7.46 -13.67 -3.09
CA PRO A 345 -8.61 -13.06 -2.44
C PRO A 345 -9.78 -14.02 -2.28
N ALA A 346 -9.99 -14.95 -3.23
CA ALA A 346 -11.06 -15.93 -3.14
C ALA A 346 -10.90 -16.91 -1.97
N ARG A 347 -9.65 -17.19 -1.56
CA ARG A 347 -9.33 -18.03 -0.40
C ARG A 347 -9.11 -17.25 0.89
N GLY A 348 -9.13 -15.92 0.85
CA GLY A 348 -8.77 -15.10 2.00
C GLY A 348 -7.33 -15.33 2.46
N HIS A 349 -6.41 -15.67 1.54
CA HIS A 349 -5.00 -15.87 1.87
C HIS A 349 -4.16 -14.65 1.53
N LEU A 350 -3.38 -14.17 2.50
CA LEU A 350 -2.35 -13.14 2.33
C LEU A 350 -1.01 -13.71 2.81
N GLU A 351 -0.04 -13.86 1.91
CA GLU A 351 1.33 -14.25 2.24
C GLU A 351 2.25 -13.03 2.20
N ILE A 352 3.09 -12.88 3.22
CA ILE A 352 4.04 -11.77 3.28
C ILE A 352 5.43 -12.27 3.66
N ALA A 353 6.43 -11.84 2.90
CA ALA A 353 7.85 -11.95 3.28
C ALA A 353 8.41 -10.55 3.62
N PRO A 354 8.90 -10.32 4.85
CA PRO A 354 9.67 -9.12 5.18
C PRO A 354 11.06 -9.19 4.54
N LEU A 355 11.54 -8.08 3.97
CA LEU A 355 12.88 -7.95 3.36
C LEU A 355 13.21 -9.08 2.35
N PRO A 356 12.36 -9.33 1.33
CA PRO A 356 12.44 -10.48 0.42
C PRO A 356 13.79 -10.69 -0.28
N ALA A 357 14.55 -9.61 -0.49
CA ALA A 357 15.88 -9.69 -1.11
C ALA A 357 16.88 -10.49 -0.26
N ILE A 358 16.72 -10.49 1.07
CA ILE A 358 17.60 -11.17 2.03
C ILE A 358 16.87 -12.17 2.93
N ASN A 359 15.57 -12.35 2.74
CA ASN A 359 14.73 -13.33 3.44
C ASN A 359 13.73 -13.97 2.48
N ARG A 360 13.67 -15.30 2.43
CA ARG A 360 12.74 -16.03 1.56
C ARG A 360 11.58 -16.69 2.32
N GLN A 361 11.45 -16.43 3.62
CA GLN A 361 10.39 -16.97 4.45
C GLN A 361 9.12 -16.12 4.35
N PHE A 362 8.03 -16.75 3.94
CA PHE A 362 6.70 -16.15 3.91
C PHE A 362 5.88 -16.61 5.11
N THR A 363 5.10 -15.69 5.67
CA THR A 363 4.04 -16.02 6.63
C THR A 363 2.70 -15.83 5.97
N ARG A 364 1.82 -16.83 6.10
CA ARG A 364 0.44 -16.77 5.61
C ARG A 364 -0.49 -16.30 6.71
N TYR A 365 -1.27 -15.27 6.41
CA TYR A 365 -2.39 -14.78 7.21
C TYR A 365 -3.69 -15.12 6.47
N THR A 366 -4.73 -15.43 7.23
CA THR A 366 -6.03 -15.84 6.69
C THR A 366 -7.15 -14.90 7.08
N LEU A 367 -8.17 -14.83 6.24
CA LEU A 367 -9.42 -14.12 6.45
C LEU A 367 -10.57 -15.05 6.09
N ASP A 368 -11.60 -15.11 6.92
CA ASP A 368 -12.81 -15.86 6.60
C ASP A 368 -13.60 -15.09 5.55
N MET A 369 -13.82 -15.71 4.40
CA MET A 369 -14.50 -15.07 3.28
C MET A 369 -16.01 -15.24 3.39
N GLN A 370 -16.76 -14.24 2.95
CA GLN A 370 -18.21 -14.34 2.84
C GLN A 370 -18.61 -15.50 1.91
N ALA A 371 -19.76 -16.13 2.18
CA ALA A 371 -20.25 -17.27 1.40
C ALA A 371 -20.40 -16.96 -0.10
N SER A 372 -20.79 -15.73 -0.44
CA SER A 372 -20.88 -15.22 -1.82
C SER A 372 -19.55 -15.26 -2.57
N VAL A 373 -18.42 -15.15 -1.86
CA VAL A 373 -17.08 -15.20 -2.45
C VAL A 373 -16.61 -16.64 -2.64
N LEU A 374 -16.99 -17.55 -1.72
CA LEU A 374 -16.60 -18.95 -1.77
C LEU A 374 -17.11 -19.67 -3.02
N GLN A 375 -18.21 -19.19 -3.62
CA GLN A 375 -18.70 -19.68 -4.92
C GLN A 375 -17.63 -19.57 -6.01
N TYR A 376 -16.87 -18.48 -6.05
CA TYR A 376 -15.75 -18.32 -7.00
C TYR A 376 -14.58 -19.27 -6.73
N ALA A 377 -14.44 -19.76 -5.49
CA ALA A 377 -13.43 -20.75 -5.17
C ALA A 377 -13.85 -22.17 -5.61
N HIS A 378 -15.14 -22.44 -5.79
CA HIS A 378 -15.70 -23.77 -6.06
C HIS A 378 -16.13 -23.97 -7.52
N GLU A 379 -16.76 -22.99 -8.16
CA GLU A 379 -17.36 -23.12 -9.51
C GLU A 379 -16.34 -23.20 -10.66
N ARG A 380 -15.03 -23.07 -10.39
CA ARG A 380 -13.97 -23.09 -11.41
C ARG A 380 -12.94 -24.21 -11.25
N GLN A 381 -13.18 -25.15 -10.33
CA GLN A 381 -12.40 -26.39 -10.20
C GLN A 381 -13.10 -27.62 -10.81
N SER A 382 -14.38 -27.47 -11.18
CA SER A 382 -15.21 -28.42 -11.95
C SER A 382 -15.30 -28.00 -13.40
#